data_AF-A0A4S3KP35-F1
#
_entry.id   AF-A0A4S3KP35-F1
#
_cell.length_a   1.000
_cell.length_b   1.000
_cell.length_c   1.000
_cell.angle_alpha   90.00
_cell.angle_beta   90.00
_cell.angle_gamma   90.00
#
_symmetry.space_group_name_H-M   'P 1'
#
loop_
_entity.id
_entity.type
_entity.pdbx_description
1 polymer ?
#
loop_
_entity_poly.entity_id
_entity_poly.type
_entity_poly.pdbx_seq_one_letter_code
_entity_poly.pdbx_strand_id
1 'polypeptide(L)'
;MYADKGKQSPLYQNYIIADRGTQGGLWGPDWRNNFEQVFGADSQQYDEAAKVANAVAKLEGTSGVNVVFTGHSLGGGLATLQSAITGLPAYTFNAAGVNAATFARANAQYVQQLPQLVSAYYDNHEILSTLQDDSPVIVPALDAALLYSGLPPLPALQAPSAEGTRIALTPVSSNGTPIPWYEDYNPVEMLAQHSIMSVALALNYRLTQLQGASNGGTGP
;
A
#
# COMPACT_ATOMS: atom_id res chain seq x y z
N MET A 1 4.17 -16.69 -2.93
CA MET A 1 3.59 -17.81 -2.15
C MET A 1 3.54 -17.33 -0.70
N TYR A 2 2.36 -17.05 -0.13
CA TYR A 2 2.23 -16.67 1.28
C TYR A 2 1.92 -17.95 2.07
N ALA A 3 2.75 -18.28 3.07
CA ALA A 3 2.53 -19.41 3.95
C ALA A 3 1.86 -18.91 5.23
N ASP A 4 0.58 -19.25 5.40
CA ASP A 4 -0.20 -18.94 6.60
C ASP A 4 0.24 -19.80 7.79
N LYS A 5 0.48 -19.18 8.96
CA LYS A 5 0.95 -19.85 10.19
C LYS A 5 -0.20 -20.45 11.03
N GLY A 6 -1.19 -21.04 10.39
CA GLY A 6 -2.27 -21.79 11.06
C GLY A 6 -3.03 -20.98 12.13
N LYS A 7 -3.53 -21.67 13.18
CA LYS A 7 -4.47 -21.13 14.18
C LYS A 7 -4.05 -19.86 14.95
N GLN A 8 -2.80 -19.42 14.81
CA GLN A 8 -2.26 -18.22 15.45
C GLN A 8 -2.14 -17.03 14.48
N SER A 9 -2.49 -17.21 13.22
CA SER A 9 -2.54 -16.15 12.25
C SER A 9 -3.72 -15.22 12.55
N PRO A 10 -3.54 -13.88 12.51
CA PRO A 10 -4.67 -12.95 12.49
C PRO A 10 -5.54 -13.07 11.23
N LEU A 11 -5.26 -14.04 10.33
CA LEU A 11 -6.08 -14.42 9.17
C LEU A 11 -6.84 -15.74 9.39
N TYR A 12 -6.59 -16.44 10.51
CA TYR A 12 -7.23 -17.72 10.77
C TYR A 12 -8.73 -17.54 11.03
N GLN A 13 -9.56 -18.18 10.20
CA GLN A 13 -11.04 -18.04 10.14
C GLN A 13 -11.55 -16.73 9.52
N ASN A 14 -10.69 -15.95 8.85
CA ASN A 14 -11.08 -14.70 8.22
C ASN A 14 -11.21 -14.86 6.70
N TYR A 15 -12.24 -14.24 6.11
CA TYR A 15 -12.31 -14.04 4.68
C TYR A 15 -11.44 -12.85 4.29
N ILE A 16 -10.60 -13.01 3.26
CA ILE A 16 -9.75 -11.94 2.77
C ILE A 16 -10.34 -11.40 1.48
N ILE A 17 -10.65 -10.12 1.46
CA ILE A 17 -11.03 -9.40 0.24
C ILE A 17 -9.77 -8.70 -0.27
N ALA A 18 -9.31 -9.11 -1.44
CA ALA A 18 -8.10 -8.60 -2.07
C ALA A 18 -8.46 -7.69 -3.25
N ASP A 19 -8.30 -6.38 -3.06
CA ASP A 19 -8.56 -5.38 -4.08
C ASP A 19 -7.35 -5.25 -5.02
N ARG A 20 -7.64 -5.28 -6.31
CA ARG A 20 -6.63 -5.16 -7.34
C ARG A 20 -6.18 -3.71 -7.49
N GLY A 21 -4.88 -3.51 -7.68
CA GLY A 21 -4.35 -2.24 -8.19
C GLY A 21 -4.66 -1.99 -9.67
N THR A 22 -4.01 -0.98 -10.25
CA THR A 22 -4.21 -0.53 -11.63
C THR A 22 -3.83 -1.60 -12.66
N GLN A 23 -4.71 -1.85 -13.63
CA GLN A 23 -4.44 -2.72 -14.78
C GLN A 23 -3.55 -1.98 -15.80
N GLY A 24 -2.53 -2.65 -16.34
CA GLY A 24 -1.60 -2.07 -17.34
C GLY A 24 -0.26 -1.59 -16.78
N GLY A 25 -0.10 -1.64 -15.44
CA GLY A 25 1.08 -1.14 -14.76
C GLY A 25 1.06 0.39 -14.71
N LEU A 26 1.62 0.93 -13.63
CA LEU A 26 1.76 2.37 -13.53
C LEU A 26 2.72 2.90 -14.58
N TRP A 27 3.63 2.10 -15.14
CA TRP A 27 4.89 2.59 -15.73
C TRP A 27 5.14 2.14 -17.18
N GLY A 28 4.14 2.34 -18.05
CA GLY A 28 4.30 2.30 -19.51
C GLY A 28 4.63 3.70 -20.09
N PRO A 29 4.69 3.85 -21.43
CA PRO A 29 4.84 5.16 -22.08
C PRO A 29 3.80 6.20 -21.63
N ASP A 30 2.63 5.71 -21.21
CA ASP A 30 1.48 6.49 -20.74
C ASP A 30 1.36 6.55 -19.21
N TRP A 31 2.45 6.36 -18.46
CA TRP A 31 2.37 6.30 -17.01
C TRP A 31 1.71 7.52 -16.37
N ARG A 32 1.93 8.73 -16.91
CA ARG A 32 1.25 9.95 -16.46
C ARG A 32 -0.26 9.83 -16.67
N ASN A 33 -0.70 9.37 -17.85
CA ASN A 33 -2.11 9.13 -18.13
C ASN A 33 -2.67 8.01 -17.26
N ASN A 34 -1.88 6.98 -16.93
CA ASN A 34 -2.29 5.89 -16.05
C ASN A 34 -2.42 6.36 -14.61
N PHE A 35 -1.50 7.21 -14.14
CA PHE A 35 -1.48 7.84 -12.82
C PHE A 35 -2.62 8.86 -12.69
N GLU A 36 -2.78 9.76 -13.64
CA GLU A 36 -3.90 10.70 -13.72
C GLU A 36 -5.25 9.97 -13.91
N GLN A 37 -5.28 8.84 -14.63
CA GLN A 37 -6.46 7.95 -14.65
C GLN A 37 -6.65 7.20 -13.35
N VAL A 38 -5.62 6.85 -12.57
CA VAL A 38 -5.83 6.35 -11.20
C VAL A 38 -6.62 7.41 -10.45
N PHE A 39 -6.07 8.63 -10.33
CA PHE A 39 -6.74 9.73 -9.61
C PHE A 39 -8.11 10.16 -10.19
N GLY A 40 -8.37 9.95 -11.49
CA GLY A 40 -9.62 10.30 -12.16
C GLY A 40 -10.67 9.17 -12.26
N ALA A 41 -10.24 7.91 -12.43
CA ALA A 41 -11.10 6.71 -12.43
C ALA A 41 -11.36 6.16 -11.02
N ASP A 42 -10.62 6.68 -10.04
CA ASP A 42 -10.76 6.48 -8.60
C ASP A 42 -12.23 6.51 -8.15
N SER A 43 -13.04 7.44 -8.67
CA SER A 43 -14.45 7.54 -8.30
C SER A 43 -15.18 6.20 -8.40
N GLN A 44 -15.09 5.52 -9.54
CA GLN A 44 -15.90 4.32 -9.78
C GLN A 44 -15.39 3.12 -8.97
N GLN A 45 -14.07 2.92 -8.88
CA GLN A 45 -13.52 1.79 -8.11
C GLN A 45 -13.74 2.00 -6.61
N TYR A 46 -13.59 3.23 -6.09
CA TYR A 46 -13.93 3.55 -4.70
C TYR A 46 -15.43 3.37 -4.43
N ASP A 47 -16.31 3.73 -5.37
CA ASP A 47 -17.76 3.52 -5.21
C ASP A 47 -18.13 2.04 -5.19
N GLU A 48 -17.51 1.21 -6.05
CA GLU A 48 -17.69 -0.26 -6.00
C GLU A 48 -17.12 -0.86 -4.71
N ALA A 49 -15.93 -0.44 -4.28
CA ALA A 49 -15.35 -0.87 -3.01
C ALA A 49 -16.25 -0.49 -1.82
N ALA A 50 -16.85 0.71 -1.84
CA ALA A 50 -17.81 1.14 -0.84
C ALA A 50 -19.08 0.28 -0.85
N LYS A 51 -19.60 -0.14 -2.01
CA LYS A 51 -20.74 -1.07 -2.10
C LYS A 51 -20.40 -2.43 -1.47
N VAL A 52 -19.22 -2.97 -1.77
CA VAL A 52 -18.73 -4.22 -1.16
C VAL A 52 -18.62 -4.08 0.36
N ALA A 53 -18.00 -3.01 0.86
CA ALA A 53 -17.90 -2.73 2.29
C ALA A 53 -19.26 -2.65 2.98
N ASN A 54 -20.23 -1.95 2.39
CA ASN A 54 -21.58 -1.86 2.93
C ASN A 54 -22.30 -3.21 2.96
N ALA A 55 -22.05 -4.09 1.99
CA ALA A 55 -22.58 -5.45 2.01
C ALA A 55 -21.91 -6.29 3.12
N VAL A 56 -20.59 -6.18 3.29
CA VAL A 56 -19.83 -6.84 4.37
C VAL A 56 -20.31 -6.38 5.74
N ALA A 57 -20.45 -5.08 5.98
CA ALA A 57 -20.92 -4.54 7.25
C ALA A 57 -22.29 -5.09 7.68
N LYS A 58 -23.19 -5.34 6.69
CA LYS A 58 -24.50 -5.97 6.94
C LYS A 58 -24.36 -7.45 7.30
N LEU A 59 -23.46 -8.17 6.64
CA LEU A 59 -23.23 -9.60 6.90
C LEU A 59 -22.62 -9.80 8.28
N GLU A 60 -21.56 -9.05 8.61
CA GLU A 60 -20.82 -9.18 9.86
C GLU A 60 -21.72 -9.05 11.10
N GLY A 61 -22.67 -8.10 11.07
CA GLY A 61 -23.67 -7.91 12.12
C GLY A 61 -24.69 -9.05 12.27
N THR A 62 -24.71 -10.02 11.34
CA THR A 62 -25.69 -11.11 11.30
C THR A 62 -25.09 -12.51 11.32
N SER A 63 -23.85 -12.69 10.86
CA SER A 63 -23.26 -14.02 10.64
C SER A 63 -22.01 -14.32 11.45
N GLY A 64 -21.42 -13.34 12.17
CA GLY A 64 -20.18 -13.53 12.93
C GLY A 64 -19.01 -13.96 12.04
N VAL A 65 -19.08 -13.64 10.75
CA VAL A 65 -17.96 -13.72 9.82
C VAL A 65 -16.88 -12.74 10.30
N ASN A 66 -15.63 -12.99 9.93
CA ASN A 66 -14.54 -12.05 10.14
C ASN A 66 -13.95 -11.72 8.76
N VAL A 67 -13.98 -10.47 8.36
CA VAL A 67 -13.39 -10.02 7.08
C VAL A 67 -12.13 -9.18 7.30
N VAL A 68 -11.13 -9.39 6.45
CA VAL A 68 -9.91 -8.57 6.37
C VAL A 68 -9.77 -8.06 4.95
N PHE A 69 -9.49 -6.77 4.79
CA PHE A 69 -9.24 -6.17 3.48
C PHE A 69 -7.75 -6.10 3.17
N THR A 70 -7.38 -6.21 1.91
CA THR A 70 -5.99 -6.06 1.49
C THR A 70 -5.87 -5.58 0.07
N GLY A 71 -4.77 -4.89 -0.23
CA GLY A 71 -4.47 -4.48 -1.59
C GLY A 71 -3.17 -3.71 -1.69
N HIS A 72 -2.72 -3.53 -2.93
CA HIS A 72 -1.49 -2.84 -3.28
C HIS A 72 -1.76 -1.60 -4.13
N SER A 73 -1.00 -0.52 -3.93
CA SER A 73 -1.17 0.73 -4.68
C SER A 73 -2.62 1.23 -4.58
N LEU A 74 -3.32 1.46 -5.70
CA LEU A 74 -4.76 1.75 -5.71
C LEU A 74 -5.59 0.76 -4.88
N GLY A 75 -5.32 -0.54 -5.01
CA GLY A 75 -6.03 -1.57 -4.25
C GLY A 75 -5.84 -1.42 -2.73
N GLY A 76 -4.69 -0.88 -2.29
CA GLY A 76 -4.46 -0.54 -0.89
C GLY A 76 -5.36 0.61 -0.43
N GLY A 77 -5.56 1.62 -1.27
CA GLY A 77 -6.51 2.70 -1.01
C GLY A 77 -7.95 2.20 -0.93
N LEU A 78 -8.36 1.30 -1.83
CA LEU A 78 -9.69 0.66 -1.79
C LEU A 78 -9.91 -0.11 -0.47
N ALA A 79 -8.91 -0.90 -0.06
CA ALA A 79 -8.94 -1.62 1.21
C ALA A 79 -9.01 -0.68 2.43
N THR A 80 -8.27 0.44 2.39
CA THR A 80 -8.35 1.50 3.42
C THR A 80 -9.76 2.11 3.48
N LEU A 81 -10.39 2.40 2.34
CA LEU A 81 -11.77 2.90 2.31
C LEU A 81 -12.75 1.89 2.91
N GLN A 82 -12.62 0.61 2.54
CA GLN A 82 -13.49 -0.44 3.07
C GLN A 82 -13.33 -0.60 4.59
N SER A 83 -12.10 -0.53 5.10
CA SER A 83 -11.81 -0.49 6.54
C SER A 83 -12.47 0.73 7.20
N ALA A 84 -12.38 1.91 6.59
CA ALA A 84 -13.00 3.13 7.09
C ALA A 84 -14.55 3.06 7.13
N ILE A 85 -15.17 2.26 6.26
CA ILE A 85 -16.63 2.07 6.23
C ILE A 85 -17.07 1.04 7.27
N THR A 86 -16.35 -0.08 7.37
CA THR A 86 -16.77 -1.26 8.14
C THR A 86 -16.24 -1.27 9.58
N GLY A 87 -15.13 -0.60 9.86
CA GLY A 87 -14.40 -0.72 11.12
C GLY A 87 -13.57 -2.01 11.21
N LEU A 88 -13.44 -2.77 10.12
CA LEU A 88 -12.71 -4.03 10.06
C LEU A 88 -11.24 -3.82 9.64
N PRO A 89 -10.33 -4.73 9.99
CA PRO A 89 -8.90 -4.56 9.73
C PRO A 89 -8.54 -4.60 8.24
N ALA A 90 -7.47 -3.88 7.87
CA ALA A 90 -6.85 -3.97 6.56
C ALA A 90 -5.32 -4.06 6.62
N TYR A 91 -4.74 -4.80 5.66
CA TYR A 91 -3.30 -4.85 5.42
C TYR A 91 -3.02 -4.31 4.03
N THR A 92 -2.31 -3.19 3.94
CA THR A 92 -2.08 -2.50 2.67
C THR A 92 -0.60 -2.45 2.36
N PHE A 93 -0.28 -2.38 1.07
CA PHE A 93 1.09 -2.47 0.57
C PHE A 93 1.36 -1.36 -0.44
N ASN A 94 2.32 -0.48 -0.15
CA ASN A 94 2.62 0.72 -0.96
C ASN A 94 1.32 1.42 -1.41
N ALA A 95 0.41 1.62 -0.45
CA ALA A 95 -0.97 1.99 -0.74
C ALA A 95 -1.08 3.44 -1.21
N ALA A 96 -1.91 3.67 -2.23
CA ALA A 96 -2.35 5.02 -2.54
C ALA A 96 -3.20 5.56 -1.37
N GLY A 97 -3.02 6.83 -1.04
CA GLY A 97 -3.84 7.48 -0.04
C GLY A 97 -5.26 7.69 -0.54
N VAL A 98 -6.18 7.90 0.39
CA VAL A 98 -7.59 8.13 0.09
C VAL A 98 -7.93 9.57 0.42
N ASN A 99 -8.53 10.29 -0.54
CA ASN A 99 -8.91 11.68 -0.31
C ASN A 99 -10.04 11.79 0.73
N ALA A 100 -9.99 12.82 1.59
CA ALA A 100 -11.04 13.09 2.58
C ALA A 100 -12.45 13.22 1.97
N ALA A 101 -12.57 13.78 0.76
CA ALA A 101 -13.82 13.86 0.03
C ALA A 101 -14.36 12.48 -0.37
N THR A 102 -13.49 11.51 -0.65
CA THR A 102 -13.88 10.11 -0.92
C THR A 102 -14.44 9.45 0.34
N PHE A 103 -13.77 9.62 1.49
CA PHE A 103 -14.30 9.15 2.77
C PHE A 103 -15.67 9.77 3.09
N ALA A 104 -15.81 11.09 2.88
CA ALA A 104 -17.07 11.80 3.10
C ALA A 104 -18.18 11.32 2.15
N ARG A 105 -17.88 11.17 0.85
CA ARG A 105 -18.83 10.65 -0.15
C ARG A 105 -19.33 9.25 0.19
N ALA A 106 -18.45 8.40 0.71
CA ALA A 106 -18.77 7.05 1.11
C ALA A 106 -19.43 6.96 2.50
N ASN A 107 -19.60 8.08 3.22
CA ASN A 107 -20.05 8.12 4.62
C ASN A 107 -19.23 7.19 5.53
N ALA A 108 -17.91 7.13 5.34
CA ALA A 108 -17.02 6.29 6.14
C ALA A 108 -16.99 6.76 7.60
N GLN A 109 -17.33 5.87 8.54
CA GLN A 109 -17.51 6.21 9.96
C GLN A 109 -16.23 6.05 10.79
N TYR A 110 -15.29 5.23 10.32
CA TYR A 110 -14.12 4.78 11.09
C TYR A 110 -12.81 5.44 10.63
N VAL A 111 -12.89 6.55 9.89
CA VAL A 111 -11.70 7.27 9.36
C VAL A 111 -10.70 7.61 10.48
N GLN A 112 -11.18 8.11 11.63
CA GLN A 112 -10.34 8.45 12.77
C GLN A 112 -9.68 7.23 13.45
N GLN A 113 -10.16 6.02 13.15
CA GLN A 113 -9.68 4.76 13.72
C GLN A 113 -8.76 4.02 12.76
N LEU A 114 -8.53 4.53 11.55
CA LEU A 114 -7.63 3.93 10.58
C LEU A 114 -6.21 3.64 11.15
N PRO A 115 -5.61 4.46 12.03
CA PRO A 115 -4.35 4.10 12.67
C PRO A 115 -4.39 2.76 13.42
N GLN A 116 -5.53 2.40 14.01
CA GLN A 116 -5.72 1.15 14.75
C GLN A 116 -6.11 -0.02 13.84
N LEU A 117 -6.78 0.28 12.71
CA LEU A 117 -7.40 -0.72 11.85
C LEU A 117 -6.53 -1.11 10.65
N VAL A 118 -5.69 -0.19 10.16
CA VAL A 118 -4.92 -0.37 8.94
C VAL A 118 -3.45 -0.52 9.28
N SER A 119 -2.88 -1.65 8.91
CA SER A 119 -1.43 -1.87 8.89
C SER A 119 -0.92 -1.56 7.48
N ALA A 120 -0.30 -0.39 7.33
CA ALA A 120 0.16 0.14 6.04
C ALA A 120 1.65 -0.16 5.84
N TYR A 121 1.95 -1.27 5.17
CA TYR A 121 3.32 -1.62 4.79
C TYR A 121 3.76 -0.79 3.60
N TYR A 122 4.93 -0.17 3.70
CA TYR A 122 5.44 0.68 2.63
C TYR A 122 6.96 0.58 2.51
N ASP A 123 7.44 0.76 1.29
CA ASP A 123 8.85 1.02 1.01
C ASP A 123 9.07 2.54 1.04
N ASN A 124 10.10 3.03 1.75
CA ASN A 124 10.41 4.46 1.81
C ASN A 124 11.22 4.96 0.60
N HIS A 125 11.58 4.06 -0.33
CA HIS A 125 12.29 4.34 -1.57
C HIS A 125 11.40 4.17 -2.82
N GLU A 126 10.11 3.92 -2.65
CA GLU A 126 9.17 3.88 -3.77
C GLU A 126 8.49 5.24 -4.01
N ILE A 127 8.09 5.44 -5.27
CA ILE A 127 7.67 6.72 -5.83
C ILE A 127 6.39 7.30 -5.22
N LEU A 128 5.42 6.47 -4.81
CA LEU A 128 4.18 6.95 -4.18
C LEU A 128 4.42 7.43 -2.74
N SER A 129 5.10 6.65 -1.91
CA SER A 129 5.43 7.07 -0.54
C SER A 129 6.23 8.37 -0.55
N THR A 130 7.16 8.52 -1.50
CA THR A 130 7.94 9.75 -1.68
C THR A 130 7.07 10.97 -2.02
N LEU A 131 6.03 10.79 -2.85
CA LEU A 131 5.07 11.85 -3.18
C LEU A 131 4.13 12.18 -2.02
N GLN A 132 3.69 11.16 -1.29
CA GLN A 132 2.74 11.30 -0.19
C GLN A 132 3.35 11.91 1.07
N ASP A 133 4.65 11.70 1.27
CA ASP A 133 5.39 12.25 2.40
C ASP A 133 5.85 13.72 2.14
N ASP A 134 5.43 14.32 1.01
CA ASP A 134 5.55 15.74 0.61
C ASP A 134 6.93 16.38 0.91
N SER A 135 8.00 15.63 0.61
CA SER A 135 9.36 16.05 0.93
C SER A 135 9.83 17.19 0.01
N PRO A 136 10.10 18.40 0.54
CA PRO A 136 10.44 19.57 -0.27
C PRO A 136 11.82 19.47 -0.94
N VAL A 137 12.61 18.45 -0.58
CA VAL A 137 13.95 18.19 -1.14
C VAL A 137 13.92 17.03 -2.15
N ILE A 138 13.14 15.98 -1.86
CA ILE A 138 13.16 14.75 -2.67
C ILE A 138 12.27 14.89 -3.91
N VAL A 139 11.10 15.55 -3.80
CA VAL A 139 10.18 15.71 -4.93
C VAL A 139 10.83 16.48 -6.10
N PRO A 140 11.49 17.64 -5.89
CA PRO A 140 12.17 18.35 -6.99
C PRO A 140 13.33 17.56 -7.60
N ALA A 141 14.07 16.79 -6.78
CA ALA A 141 15.19 15.97 -7.26
C ALA A 141 14.69 14.80 -8.13
N LEU A 142 13.59 14.18 -7.73
CA LEU A 142 12.92 13.10 -8.47
C LEU A 142 12.36 13.61 -9.81
N ASP A 143 11.71 14.77 -9.83
CA ASP A 143 11.21 15.40 -11.06
C ASP A 143 12.35 15.69 -12.05
N ALA A 144 13.48 16.21 -11.56
CA ALA A 144 14.64 16.47 -12.39
C ALA A 144 15.24 15.16 -12.97
N ALA A 145 15.30 14.10 -12.18
CA ALA A 145 15.83 12.80 -12.62
C ALA A 145 14.88 12.07 -13.60
N LEU A 146 13.57 12.18 -13.40
CA LEU A 146 12.56 11.69 -14.35
C LEU A 146 12.72 12.40 -15.69
N LEU A 147 12.82 13.73 -15.67
CA LEU A 147 13.02 14.52 -16.89
C LEU A 147 14.32 14.13 -17.61
N TYR A 148 15.41 13.94 -16.87
CA TYR A 148 16.69 13.49 -17.42
C TYR A 148 16.62 12.08 -18.05
N SER A 149 15.79 11.19 -17.49
CA SER A 149 15.55 9.84 -18.01
C SER A 149 14.50 9.78 -19.13
N GLY A 150 13.99 10.93 -19.60
CA GLY A 150 12.98 10.98 -20.66
C GLY A 150 11.56 10.64 -20.20
N LEU A 151 11.34 10.59 -18.88
CA LEU A 151 10.03 10.41 -18.25
C LEU A 151 9.47 11.80 -17.87
N PRO A 152 8.16 12.05 -17.99
CA PRO A 152 7.56 13.29 -17.53
C PRO A 152 7.78 13.50 -16.01
N PRO A 153 7.78 14.75 -15.50
CA PRO A 153 7.81 14.99 -14.06
C PRO A 153 6.49 14.52 -13.43
N LEU A 154 6.54 14.18 -12.14
CA LEU A 154 5.36 13.82 -11.37
C LEU A 154 4.47 15.07 -11.28
N PRO A 155 3.14 14.95 -11.45
CA PRO A 155 2.30 16.10 -11.16
C PRO A 155 2.45 16.41 -9.67
N ALA A 156 2.60 17.69 -9.31
CA ALA A 156 2.51 18.17 -7.93
C ALA A 156 1.07 17.97 -7.43
N LEU A 157 0.69 16.72 -7.21
CA LEU A 157 -0.59 16.31 -6.67
C LEU A 157 -0.47 16.37 -5.16
N GLN A 158 -1.50 16.91 -4.51
CA GLN A 158 -1.74 16.67 -3.09
C GLN A 158 -2.14 15.20 -2.93
N ALA A 159 -1.16 14.30 -3.09
CA ALA A 159 -1.35 12.89 -2.90
C ALA A 159 -1.65 12.69 -1.41
N PRO A 160 -2.87 12.26 -1.04
CA PRO A 160 -3.20 12.05 0.35
C PRO A 160 -2.24 11.04 0.96
N SER A 161 -1.92 11.21 2.25
CA SER A 161 -1.09 10.27 2.98
C SER A 161 -1.70 8.86 2.95
N ALA A 162 -0.84 7.84 2.87
CA ALA A 162 -1.28 6.47 3.13
C ALA A 162 -1.75 6.36 4.58
N GLU A 163 -3.07 6.22 4.79
CA GLU A 163 -3.67 6.16 6.12
C GLU A 163 -3.36 4.82 6.82
N GLY A 164 -3.23 4.87 8.14
CA GLY A 164 -2.97 3.70 8.99
C GLY A 164 -1.67 3.77 9.78
N THR A 165 -1.40 2.70 10.54
CA THR A 165 -0.09 2.51 11.16
C THR A 165 0.93 2.19 10.07
N ARG A 166 1.82 3.14 9.78
CA ARG A 166 2.87 3.03 8.76
C ARG A 166 3.98 2.10 9.25
N ILE A 167 4.22 1.02 8.49
CA ILE A 167 5.23 0.00 8.77
C ILE A 167 6.24 -0.02 7.63
N ALA A 168 7.40 0.60 7.85
CA ALA A 168 8.46 0.63 6.85
C ALA A 168 9.02 -0.78 6.57
N LEU A 169 9.28 -1.05 5.30
CA LEU A 169 9.97 -2.23 4.80
C LEU A 169 11.36 -1.83 4.29
N THR A 170 12.34 -2.71 4.49
CA THR A 170 13.65 -2.54 3.88
C THR A 170 13.52 -2.84 2.38
N PRO A 171 13.90 -1.91 1.48
CA PRO A 171 13.90 -2.17 0.05
C PRO A 171 14.89 -3.28 -0.28
N VAL A 172 14.51 -4.16 -1.20
CA VAL A 172 15.30 -5.32 -1.59
C VAL A 172 15.35 -5.42 -3.11
N SER A 173 16.55 -5.53 -3.67
CA SER A 173 16.74 -5.74 -5.10
C SER A 173 16.26 -7.13 -5.53
N SER A 174 16.12 -7.35 -6.84
CA SER A 174 15.64 -8.62 -7.40
C SER A 174 16.48 -9.85 -7.00
N ASN A 175 17.75 -9.64 -6.63
CA ASN A 175 18.66 -10.67 -6.13
C ASN A 175 18.53 -10.94 -4.61
N GLY A 176 17.59 -10.29 -3.91
CA GLY A 176 17.35 -10.49 -2.48
C GLY A 176 18.28 -9.71 -1.54
N THR A 177 19.07 -8.76 -2.06
CA THR A 177 19.97 -7.93 -1.25
C THR A 177 19.30 -6.61 -0.85
N PRO A 178 19.46 -6.13 0.39
CA PRO A 178 18.98 -4.81 0.79
C PRO A 178 19.60 -3.71 -0.08
N ILE A 179 18.78 -2.78 -0.54
CA ILE A 179 19.27 -1.61 -1.27
C ILE A 179 19.71 -0.57 -0.23
N PRO A 180 20.97 -0.10 -0.25
CA PRO A 180 21.44 0.94 0.65
C PRO A 180 20.68 2.25 0.46
N TRP A 181 20.43 2.95 1.57
CA TRP A 181 19.69 4.23 1.56
C TRP A 181 20.34 5.36 0.75
N TYR A 182 21.60 5.19 0.35
CA TYR A 182 22.41 6.19 -0.37
C TYR A 182 22.74 5.78 -1.82
N GLU A 183 22.32 4.59 -2.28
CA GLU A 183 22.38 4.30 -3.71
C GLU A 183 21.35 5.22 -4.39
N ASP A 184 21.83 6.02 -5.34
CA ASP A 184 21.13 7.19 -5.88
C ASP A 184 19.65 6.88 -6.18
N TYR A 185 18.76 7.81 -5.78
CA TYR A 185 17.33 7.84 -6.09
C TYR A 185 17.12 7.85 -7.62
N ASN A 186 17.36 6.72 -8.29
CA ASN A 186 17.08 6.57 -9.69
C ASN A 186 15.58 6.35 -9.83
N PRO A 187 14.87 7.21 -10.56
CA PRO A 187 13.42 7.09 -10.72
C PRO A 187 12.97 5.71 -11.23
N VAL A 188 13.79 5.05 -12.05
CA VAL A 188 13.52 3.70 -12.58
C VAL A 188 13.54 2.65 -11.47
N GLU A 189 14.41 2.79 -10.48
CA GLU A 189 14.48 1.87 -9.34
C GLU A 189 13.36 2.14 -8.35
N MET A 190 13.06 3.41 -8.06
CA MET A 190 11.88 3.79 -7.26
C MET A 190 10.58 3.25 -7.86
N LEU A 191 10.51 3.24 -9.20
CA LEU A 191 9.47 2.58 -9.98
C LEU A 191 9.37 1.09 -9.72
N ALA A 192 10.51 0.42 -9.81
CA ALA A 192 10.60 -1.00 -9.63
C ALA A 192 10.19 -1.39 -8.20
N GLN A 193 10.58 -0.57 -7.21
CA GLN A 193 10.21 -0.76 -5.80
C GLN A 193 8.71 -0.59 -5.54
N HIS A 194 8.00 0.16 -6.37
CA HIS A 194 6.53 0.23 -6.31
C HIS A 194 5.84 -1.08 -6.77
N SER A 195 6.57 -2.11 -7.22
CA SER A 195 5.93 -3.36 -7.64
C SER A 195 5.53 -4.25 -6.45
N ILE A 196 4.44 -5.01 -6.59
CA ILE A 196 4.05 -6.02 -5.60
C ILE A 196 5.13 -7.11 -5.41
N MET A 197 5.98 -7.33 -6.43
CA MET A 197 7.11 -8.24 -6.33
C MET A 197 8.16 -7.71 -5.34
N SER A 198 8.50 -6.42 -5.43
CA SER A 198 9.43 -5.78 -4.52
C SER A 198 8.92 -5.78 -3.07
N VAL A 199 7.63 -5.49 -2.87
CA VAL A 199 6.99 -5.65 -1.55
C VAL A 199 7.14 -7.07 -1.02
N ALA A 200 6.91 -8.09 -1.86
CA ALA A 200 7.04 -9.48 -1.46
C ALA A 200 8.49 -9.85 -1.07
N LEU A 201 9.48 -9.34 -1.80
CA LEU A 201 10.90 -9.52 -1.47
C LEU A 201 11.25 -8.87 -0.13
N ALA A 202 10.79 -7.63 0.08
CA ALA A 202 11.01 -6.87 1.30
C ALA A 202 10.35 -7.53 2.53
N LEU A 203 9.12 -8.05 2.39
CA LEU A 203 8.44 -8.82 3.42
C LEU A 203 9.18 -10.12 3.74
N ASN A 204 9.65 -10.84 2.72
CA ASN A 204 10.42 -12.06 2.91
C ASN A 204 11.74 -11.79 3.63
N TYR A 205 12.44 -10.72 3.26
CA TYR A 205 13.65 -10.28 3.96
C TYR A 205 13.36 -9.94 5.43
N ARG A 206 12.28 -9.23 5.73
CA ARG A 206 11.87 -8.97 7.12
C ARG A 206 11.59 -10.26 7.89
N LEU A 207 10.94 -11.24 7.27
CA LEU A 207 10.68 -12.54 7.89
C LEU A 207 11.98 -13.28 8.24
N THR A 208 12.98 -13.25 7.36
CA THR A 208 14.28 -13.89 7.67
C THR A 208 15.00 -13.20 8.81
N GLN A 209 14.93 -11.86 8.92
CA GLN A 209 15.48 -11.14 10.07
C GLN A 209 14.80 -11.55 11.38
N LEU A 210 13.47 -11.69 11.38
CA LEU A 210 12.71 -12.11 12.56
C LEU A 210 13.02 -13.56 12.97
N GLN A 211 13.24 -14.46 12.00
CA GLN A 211 13.60 -15.87 12.27
C GLN A 211 15.07 -16.04 12.68
N GLY A 212 15.98 -15.23 12.13
CA GLY A 212 17.39 -15.22 12.52
C GLY A 212 17.60 -14.74 13.96
N ALA A 213 16.82 -13.74 14.40
CA ALA A 213 16.85 -13.23 15.77
C ALA A 213 16.42 -14.27 16.82
N SER A 214 15.55 -15.23 16.47
CA SER A 214 15.10 -16.27 17.40
C SER A 214 16.10 -17.41 17.65
N ASN A 215 17.16 -17.54 16.85
CA ASN A 215 18.18 -18.59 17.00
C ASN A 215 19.46 -18.13 17.73
N GLY A 216 19.52 -16.87 18.19
CA GLY A 216 20.68 -16.30 18.88
C GLY A 216 20.66 -16.39 20.41
N GLY A 217 19.68 -17.09 21.00
CA GLY A 217 19.58 -17.26 22.44
C GLY A 217 20.41 -18.43 22.95
N THR A 218 21.73 -18.27 23.08
CA THR A 218 22.52 -19.08 24.02
C THR A 218 22.72 -18.32 25.31
N GLY A 219 22.08 -18.81 26.37
CA GLY A 219 22.43 -18.55 27.77
C GLY A 219 21.41 -19.22 28.70
N PRO A 220 21.81 -19.72 29.88
CA PRO A 220 23.14 -19.66 30.50
C PRO A 220 24.07 -20.83 30.15
#